data_AF-A0A1Q9UZF6-F1
#
_entry.id   AF-A0A1Q9UZF6-F1
#
_cell.length_a   1.000
_cell.length_b   1.000
_cell.length_c   1.000
_cell.angle_alpha   90.00
_cell.angle_beta   90.00
_cell.angle_gamma   90.00
#
_symmetry.space_group_name_H-M   'P 1'
#
loop_
_entity.id
_entity.type
_entity.pdbx_description
1 polymer ?
#
loop_
_entity_poly.entity_id
_entity_poly.type
_entity_poly.pdbx_seq_one_letter_code
_entity_poly.pdbx_strand_id
1 'polypeptide(L)'
;MTAAANEVALERVEAMHDGGVVAYRVTLAGRWVGWVGDGAPWRGHGYGGRRWWACWRQDGDTAARWSSELEYPTRARALAALVARITP
;
A
#
# COMPACT_ATOMS: atom_id res chain seq x y z
N MET A 1 3.87 12.66 -29.27
CA MET A 1 3.84 12.85 -27.80
C MET A 1 2.97 11.76 -27.22
N THR A 2 3.58 10.64 -26.81
CA THR A 2 2.87 9.51 -26.24
C THR A 2 2.62 9.83 -24.76
N ALA A 3 1.35 9.87 -24.35
CA ALA A 3 1.03 9.90 -22.92
C ALA A 3 1.73 8.70 -22.28
N ALA A 4 2.67 8.94 -21.37
CA ALA A 4 3.18 7.87 -20.52
C ALA A 4 1.97 7.28 -19.81
N ALA A 5 1.54 6.09 -20.22
CA ALA A 5 0.52 5.36 -19.50
C ALA A 5 0.96 5.31 -18.03
N ASN A 6 0.04 5.57 -17.11
CA ASN A 6 0.28 5.51 -15.67
C ASN A 6 0.71 4.08 -15.29
N GLU A 7 1.98 3.77 -15.50
CA GLU A 7 2.55 2.46 -15.23
C GLU A 7 2.72 2.33 -13.73
N VAL A 8 2.00 1.35 -13.18
CA VAL A 8 2.09 0.98 -11.78
C VAL A 8 2.93 -0.28 -11.68
N ALA A 9 4.06 -0.18 -11.00
CA ALA A 9 4.90 -1.32 -10.67
C ALA A 9 4.78 -1.69 -9.19
N LEU A 10 4.74 -2.98 -8.90
CA LEU A 10 4.70 -3.55 -7.56
C LEU A 10 5.91 -4.44 -7.34
N GLU A 11 6.75 -4.07 -6.38
CA GLU A 11 7.90 -4.86 -5.96
C GLU A 11 7.62 -5.43 -4.56
N ARG A 12 7.72 -6.75 -4.39
CA ARG A 12 7.51 -7.35 -3.06
C ARG A 12 8.66 -6.96 -2.14
N VAL A 13 8.33 -6.53 -0.94
CA VAL A 13 9.31 -6.14 0.08
C VAL A 13 8.97 -6.78 1.43
N GLU A 14 9.96 -6.88 2.29
CA GLU A 14 9.75 -7.25 3.68
C GLU A 14 9.30 -6.01 4.47
N ALA A 15 8.00 -5.90 4.69
CA ALA A 15 7.42 -4.97 5.64
C ALA A 15 6.25 -5.65 6.34
N MET A 16 6.29 -5.71 7.67
CA MET A 16 5.22 -6.27 8.49
C MET A 16 4.34 -5.15 9.04
N HIS A 17 3.03 -5.37 9.02
CA HIS A 17 2.03 -4.51 9.63
C HIS A 17 0.92 -5.40 10.20
N ASP A 18 0.62 -5.31 11.49
CA ASP A 18 -0.49 -6.03 12.15
C ASP A 18 -0.66 -7.49 11.70
N GLY A 19 0.35 -8.34 11.93
CA GLY A 19 0.28 -9.76 11.57
C GLY A 19 0.31 -10.05 10.06
N GLY A 20 0.60 -9.05 9.24
CA GLY A 20 0.81 -9.18 7.79
C GLY A 20 2.09 -9.91 7.43
N VAL A 21 2.09 -10.53 6.25
CA VAL A 21 3.18 -11.36 5.71
C VAL A 21 3.58 -10.97 4.29
N VAL A 22 2.85 -10.02 3.68
CA VAL A 22 3.11 -9.54 2.33
C VAL A 22 3.00 -8.02 2.28
N ALA A 23 4.06 -7.36 1.82
CA ALA A 23 4.03 -5.96 1.44
C ALA A 23 4.63 -5.76 0.04
N TYR A 24 4.19 -4.71 -0.63
CA TYR A 24 4.69 -4.28 -1.93
C TYR A 24 5.04 -2.81 -1.88
N ARG A 25 6.24 -2.48 -2.35
CA ARG A 25 6.63 -1.13 -2.74
C ARG A 25 5.89 -0.77 -4.03
N VAL A 26 5.25 0.40 -4.05
CA VAL A 26 4.49 0.90 -5.21
C VAL A 26 5.25 2.01 -5.90
N THR A 27 5.49 1.82 -7.19
CA THR A 27 6.11 2.82 -8.06
C THR A 27 5.10 3.24 -9.13
N LEU A 28 4.88 4.55 -9.27
CA LEU A 28 4.01 5.15 -10.27
C LEU A 28 4.87 6.00 -11.22
N ALA A 29 4.83 5.68 -12.52
CA ALA A 29 5.60 6.37 -13.55
C ALA A 29 7.11 6.50 -13.18
N GLY A 30 7.70 5.41 -12.67
CA GLY A 30 9.11 5.36 -12.26
C GLY A 30 9.42 6.00 -10.89
N ARG A 31 8.46 6.65 -10.24
CA ARG A 31 8.64 7.24 -8.91
C ARG A 31 8.05 6.36 -7.82
N TRP A 32 8.82 6.07 -6.77
CA TRP A 32 8.27 5.40 -5.59
C TRP A 32 7.31 6.32 -4.83
N VAL A 33 6.13 5.79 -4.47
CA VAL A 33 5.04 6.56 -3.84
C VAL A 33 4.46 5.91 -2.58
N GLY A 34 5.03 4.82 -2.10
CA GLY A 34 4.64 4.21 -0.83
C GLY A 34 4.50 2.71 -0.92
N TRP A 35 3.57 2.16 -0.14
CA TRP A 35 3.40 0.71 -0.02
C TRP A 35 1.93 0.30 0.00
N VAL A 36 1.69 -0.94 -0.41
CA VAL A 36 0.47 -1.68 -0.12
C VAL A 36 0.85 -2.99 0.53
N GLY A 37 0.19 -3.34 1.62
CA GLY A 37 0.47 -4.59 2.32
C GLY A 37 -0.78 -5.23 2.88
N ASP A 38 -0.63 -6.46 3.32
CA ASP A 38 -1.66 -7.14 4.08
C ASP A 38 -1.44 -7.02 5.57
N GLY A 39 -2.47 -7.41 6.30
CA GLY A 39 -2.43 -7.66 7.73
C GLY A 39 -3.70 -8.36 8.16
N ALA A 40 -3.73 -8.73 9.41
CA ALA A 40 -4.88 -9.35 10.03
C ALA A 40 -4.97 -8.79 11.44
N PRO A 41 -6.03 -8.05 11.79
CA PRO A 41 -6.10 -7.41 13.11
C PRO A 41 -6.23 -8.49 14.19
N TRP A 42 -5.46 -8.36 15.27
CA TRP A 42 -5.59 -9.23 16.44
C TRP A 42 -6.93 -8.97 17.14
N ARG A 43 -7.73 -10.02 17.37
CA ARG A 43 -9.05 -9.94 18.01
C ARG A 43 -9.08 -10.50 19.44
N GLY A 44 -7.94 -10.58 20.10
CA GLY A 44 -7.83 -11.07 21.48
C GLY A 44 -7.57 -12.57 21.60
N HIS A 45 -8.05 -13.38 20.64
CA HIS A 45 -7.85 -14.84 20.64
C HIS A 45 -7.29 -15.39 19.31
N GLY A 46 -6.91 -14.50 18.39
CA GLY A 46 -6.46 -14.86 17.05
C GLY A 46 -6.47 -13.67 16.11
N TYR A 47 -5.84 -13.84 14.96
CA TYR A 47 -5.88 -12.88 13.86
C TYR A 47 -7.20 -13.02 13.09
N GLY A 48 -7.84 -11.89 12.79
CA GLY A 48 -9.05 -11.85 11.96
C GLY A 48 -8.79 -12.21 10.49
N GLY A 49 -9.81 -12.03 9.64
CA GLY A 49 -9.65 -12.22 8.20
C GLY A 49 -8.59 -11.28 7.61
N ARG A 50 -7.85 -11.77 6.61
CA ARG A 50 -6.84 -10.98 5.88
C ARG A 50 -7.46 -9.71 5.31
N ARG A 51 -6.85 -8.58 5.60
CA ARG A 51 -7.18 -7.26 5.07
C ARG A 51 -5.94 -6.61 4.47
N TRP A 52 -6.14 -5.51 3.77
CA TRP A 52 -5.10 -4.79 3.06
C TRP A 52 -5.09 -3.33 3.47
N TRP A 53 -3.89 -2.79 3.56
CA TRP A 53 -3.61 -1.40 3.85
C TRP A 53 -2.82 -0.79 2.70
N ALA A 54 -2.90 0.53 2.61
CA ALA A 54 -2.08 1.35 1.73
C ALA A 54 -1.51 2.51 2.53
N CYS A 55 -0.27 2.89 2.23
CA CYS A 55 0.27 4.12 2.78
C CYS A 55 1.05 4.89 1.71
N TRP A 56 0.92 6.21 1.78
CA TRP A 56 1.62 7.14 0.89
C TRP A 56 2.85 7.67 1.61
N ARG A 57 4.01 7.46 0.98
CA ARG A 57 5.29 8.04 1.39
C ARG A 57 6.18 8.23 0.17
N GLN A 58 6.91 9.33 0.11
CA GLN A 58 7.90 9.60 -0.93
C GLN A 58 9.30 9.71 -0.32
N ASP A 59 10.33 9.61 -1.17
CA ASP A 59 11.71 9.85 -0.78
C ASP A 59 11.85 11.23 -0.13
N GLY A 60 12.54 11.27 1.02
CA GLY A 60 12.72 12.45 1.85
C GLY A 60 11.66 12.63 2.95
N ASP A 61 10.57 11.89 2.93
CA ASP A 61 9.59 11.93 4.02
C ASP A 61 10.09 11.18 5.26
N THR A 62 10.01 11.80 6.43
CA THR A 62 10.35 11.18 7.73
C THR A 62 9.32 10.12 8.16
N ALA A 63 8.07 10.26 7.70
CA ALA A 63 6.95 9.36 8.02
C ALA A 63 5.96 9.27 6.85
N ALA A 64 5.05 8.30 6.88
CA ALA A 64 3.97 8.23 5.91
C ALA A 64 3.07 9.47 6.03
N ARG A 65 2.71 10.08 4.89
CA ARG A 65 1.79 11.23 4.83
C ARG A 65 0.34 10.80 4.99
N TRP A 66 0.06 9.53 4.71
CA TRP A 66 -1.25 8.91 4.86
C TRP A 66 -1.11 7.40 5.00
N SER A 67 -1.97 6.80 5.81
CA SER A 67 -2.19 5.36 5.97
C SER A 67 -3.69 5.10 5.96
N SER A 68 -4.14 4.05 5.28
CA SER A 68 -5.53 3.59 5.36
C SER A 68 -5.79 2.65 6.54
N GLU A 69 -4.75 2.18 7.23
CA GLU A 69 -4.85 0.98 8.08
C GLU A 69 -5.43 -0.22 7.30
N LEU A 70 -5.86 -1.28 8.01
CA LEU A 70 -6.46 -2.50 7.47
C LEU A 70 -7.90 -2.33 6.96
N GLU A 71 -8.15 -1.30 6.15
CA GLU A 71 -9.48 -0.94 5.66
C GLU A 71 -9.95 -1.83 4.50
N TYR A 72 -9.05 -2.25 3.61
CA TYR A 72 -9.45 -2.82 2.33
C TYR A 72 -9.56 -4.34 2.35
N PRO A 73 -10.53 -4.92 1.64
CA PRO A 73 -10.67 -6.38 1.54
C PRO A 73 -9.64 -7.00 0.57
N THR A 74 -9.06 -6.22 -0.35
CA THR A 74 -8.17 -6.74 -1.39
C THR A 74 -7.01 -5.79 -1.69
N ARG A 75 -5.89 -6.34 -2.18
CA ARG A 75 -4.73 -5.58 -2.67
C ARG A 75 -5.10 -4.55 -3.72
N ALA A 76 -5.95 -4.94 -4.66
CA ALA A 76 -6.35 -4.07 -5.77
C ALA A 76 -7.10 -2.82 -5.28
N ARG A 77 -7.95 -2.96 -4.25
CA ARG A 77 -8.65 -1.82 -3.64
C ARG A 77 -7.71 -0.91 -2.88
N ALA A 78 -6.76 -1.48 -2.12
CA ALA A 78 -5.72 -0.71 -1.44
C ALA A 78 -4.84 0.08 -2.44
N LEU A 79 -4.42 -0.57 -3.53
CA LEU A 79 -3.64 0.08 -4.58
C LEU A 79 -4.42 1.19 -5.28
N ALA A 80 -5.69 0.95 -5.62
CA ALA A 80 -6.54 1.97 -6.23
C ALA A 80 -6.70 3.19 -5.32
N ALA A 81 -6.89 2.99 -4.01
CA ALA A 81 -6.96 4.06 -3.04
C ALA A 81 -5.66 4.87 -2.96
N LEU A 82 -4.50 4.19 -2.96
CA LEU A 82 -3.20 4.87 -3.00
C LEU A 82 -3.05 5.74 -4.25
N VAL A 83 -3.32 5.18 -5.43
CA VAL A 83 -3.20 5.90 -6.71
C VAL A 83 -4.14 7.10 -6.76
N ALA A 84 -5.39 6.95 -6.31
CA ALA A 84 -6.36 8.04 -6.24
C ALA A 84 -5.97 9.12 -5.21
N ARG A 85 -5.17 8.77 -4.19
CA ARG A 85 -4.71 9.74 -3.20
C ARG A 85 -3.57 10.62 -3.71
N ILE A 86 -2.75 10.09 -4.61
CA ILE A 86 -1.56 10.75 -5.14
C ILE A 86 -1.85 11.48 -6.46
N THR A 87 -2.84 11.00 -7.21
CA THR A 87 -3.29 11.61 -8.47
C THR A 87 -4.50 12.49 -8.17
N PRO A 88 -4.46 13.81 -8.44
CA PRO A 88 -5.60 14.70 -8.23
C PRO A 88 -6.77 14.41 -9.16
#